data_AF-U2KVZ7-F1
#
_entry.id   AF-U2KVZ7-F1
#
_cell.length_a   1.000
_cell.length_b   1.000
_cell.length_c   1.000
_cell.angle_alpha   90.00
_cell.angle_beta   90.00
_cell.angle_gamma   90.00
#
_symmetry.space_group_name_H-M   'P 1'
#
loop_
_entity.id
_entity.type
_entity.pdbx_description
1 polymer ?
#
loop_
_entity_poly.entity_id
_entity_poly.type
_entity_poly.pdbx_seq_one_letter_code
_entity_poly.pdbx_strand_id
1 'polypeptide(L)'
;MTTVGNIDYKKIENRQFVTVDTDKAADIISELTQKQVPFSGRYDDSRLTLHFSQKDWDIVQNALSGAARPHENDTSKAQQELDDLQQQLKRALERQKELEEQAAKVQQSQDKAEYTESSVFSGQPQPEQLLPILQAKAIQHTEKLDALSEKRTALENKIQTNQGKIDRFSDKVQRLIDTNQMLHSLFQNAKVPGIKTMAEAAIHRNEQKIIKIQENRIPKLQTKIQEQSKKIEKIDRKSDITQCKLDRCRCINQIIKSFGISDNADRRQAFSQAMDGLHQTTIQRLSYKLDSCQQKISLLSQKYMATDSAADKLKIHQKINTLKERKQKITAKLDKFHSVTLPYTKQSGTTIDHVISGTEQQLREAAETGKINMPVFAEKICVDNADLLPEIALSVPIEKPDPSLIPEIADLLNMSVSEVESKPLDIQAMLKDTYTANYFSDPSTLQETLTYIINPNYETNRDLQEHQEKDKTSPAVAAKEADSDYRKHEHSQEMPLGKTAATASSVSQSHLRSVEELTETNANMIDGILNNEKPEPEFEKPQKAEFSFSRNSMKALAAKVHDTPSSPPEKQRDELKK
;
A
#
# COMPACT_ATOMS: atom_id res chain seq x y z
N MET A 1 40.21 35.48 3.70
CA MET A 1 40.24 36.62 4.65
C MET A 1 40.33 37.91 3.86
N THR A 2 39.26 38.69 3.89
CA THR A 2 39.14 39.95 3.15
C THR A 2 39.17 41.10 4.15
N THR A 3 39.96 42.15 3.87
CA THR A 3 40.01 43.35 4.71
C THR A 3 38.92 44.31 4.27
N VAL A 4 38.14 44.83 5.22
CA VAL A 4 36.99 45.71 4.97
C VAL A 4 37.07 46.91 5.93
N GLY A 5 36.78 48.13 5.46
CA GLY A 5 36.83 49.33 6.30
C GLY A 5 37.14 50.60 5.52
N ASN A 6 36.75 51.74 6.09
CA ASN A 6 36.91 53.06 5.48
C ASN A 6 38.17 53.81 5.98
N ILE A 7 38.88 53.26 6.96
CA ILE A 7 40.15 53.79 7.45
C ILE A 7 41.17 52.67 7.70
N ASP A 8 42.46 52.98 7.55
CA ASP A 8 43.54 52.05 7.90
C ASP A 8 43.51 51.79 9.42
N TYR A 9 43.59 50.51 9.79
CA TYR A 9 43.71 50.03 11.16
C TYR A 9 44.69 50.85 11.99
N LYS A 10 45.83 51.28 11.41
CA LYS A 10 46.86 52.06 12.12
C LYS A 10 46.49 53.50 12.46
N LYS A 11 45.41 54.03 11.88
CA LYS A 11 44.96 55.43 12.06
C LYS A 11 43.79 55.59 13.03
N ILE A 12 43.27 54.50 13.58
CA ILE A 12 42.19 54.55 14.59
C ILE A 12 42.82 54.86 15.95
N GLU A 13 42.36 55.93 16.60
CA GLU A 13 42.82 56.32 17.95
C GLU A 13 41.95 55.67 19.03
N ASN A 14 42.59 55.24 20.13
CA ASN A 14 41.94 54.61 21.29
C ASN A 14 41.03 53.42 20.90
N ARG A 15 41.66 52.37 20.36
CA ARG A 15 41.00 51.28 19.62
C ARG A 15 40.27 50.30 20.53
N GLN A 16 39.07 49.92 20.10
CA GLN A 16 38.34 48.76 20.61
C GLN A 16 38.02 47.81 19.45
N PHE A 17 37.67 46.57 19.78
CA PHE A 17 37.28 45.58 18.80
C PHE A 17 36.06 44.79 19.24
N VAL A 18 35.31 44.29 18.25
CA VAL A 18 34.18 43.38 18.45
C VAL A 18 34.18 42.33 17.36
N THR A 19 33.78 41.10 17.72
CA THR A 19 33.66 39.98 16.78
C THR A 19 32.20 39.54 16.72
N VAL A 20 31.68 39.40 15.51
CA VAL A 20 30.29 39.01 15.25
C VAL A 20 30.22 37.98 14.13
N ASP A 21 29.12 37.24 14.06
CA ASP A 21 28.91 36.22 13.03
C ASP A 21 28.76 36.85 11.64
N THR A 22 29.24 36.10 10.65
CA THR A 22 29.37 36.52 9.25
C THR A 22 28.03 36.86 8.58
N ASP A 23 26.92 36.27 9.03
CA ASP A 23 25.58 36.46 8.44
C ASP A 23 25.05 37.89 8.57
N LYS A 24 25.59 38.68 9.50
CA LYS A 24 25.19 40.08 9.75
C LYS A 24 26.24 41.09 9.28
N ALA A 25 27.32 40.62 8.66
CA ALA A 25 28.49 41.42 8.35
C ALA A 25 28.20 42.53 7.33
N ALA A 26 27.42 42.24 6.28
CA ALA A 26 27.11 43.19 5.22
C ALA A 26 26.29 44.39 5.72
N ASP A 27 25.29 44.14 6.55
CA ASP A 27 24.40 45.17 7.09
C ASP A 27 25.13 46.09 8.06
N ILE A 28 25.95 45.52 8.95
CA ILE A 28 26.75 46.29 9.91
C ILE A 28 27.79 47.17 9.17
N ILE A 29 28.46 46.64 8.15
CA ILE A 29 29.44 47.39 7.34
C ILE A 29 28.74 48.54 6.59
N SER A 30 27.56 48.29 6.02
CA SER A 30 26.77 49.30 5.31
C SER A 30 26.33 50.44 6.23
N GLU A 31 25.81 50.10 7.42
CA GLU A 31 25.34 51.08 8.41
C GLU A 31 26.48 51.96 8.95
N LEU A 32 27.63 51.37 9.28
CA LEU A 32 28.81 52.12 9.74
C LEU A 32 29.39 53.03 8.65
N THR A 33 29.32 52.58 7.39
CA THR A 33 29.74 53.38 6.23
C THR A 33 28.80 54.57 6.01
N GLN A 34 27.48 54.35 6.09
CA GLN A 34 26.47 55.39 5.95
C GLN A 34 26.58 56.47 7.04
N LYS A 35 26.88 56.04 8.28
CA LYS A 35 27.06 56.92 9.44
C LYS A 35 28.46 57.58 9.50
N GLN A 36 29.32 57.33 8.50
CA GLN A 36 30.69 57.85 8.41
C GLN A 36 31.57 57.54 9.64
N VAL A 37 31.34 56.40 10.31
CA VAL A 37 32.13 55.99 11.47
C VAL A 37 33.47 55.44 11.00
N PRO A 38 34.63 55.88 11.51
CA PRO A 38 35.93 55.31 11.13
C PRO A 38 36.11 53.89 11.68
N PHE A 39 36.14 52.88 10.81
CA PHE A 39 36.34 51.49 11.20
C PHE A 39 37.26 50.71 10.25
N SER A 40 37.90 49.67 10.78
CA SER A 40 38.74 48.73 10.05
C SER A 40 38.49 47.31 10.55
N GLY A 41 38.24 46.38 9.65
CA GLY A 41 37.84 45.03 10.00
C GLY A 41 38.37 43.96 9.06
N ARG A 42 38.26 42.72 9.52
CA ARG A 42 38.59 41.54 8.74
C ARG A 42 37.40 40.59 8.78
N TYR A 43 37.10 40.04 7.62
CA TYR A 43 36.00 39.11 7.42
C TYR A 43 36.53 37.77 6.89
N ASP A 44 36.07 36.69 7.53
CA ASP A 44 36.23 35.30 7.10
C ASP A 44 34.87 34.59 7.00
N ASP A 45 34.86 33.32 6.59
CA ASP A 45 33.64 32.56 6.31
C ASP A 45 32.74 32.35 7.56
N SER A 46 33.23 32.68 8.75
CA SER A 46 32.52 32.44 10.02
C SER A 46 32.40 33.67 10.92
N ARG A 47 33.32 34.64 10.82
CA ARG A 47 33.40 35.79 11.73
C ARG A 47 33.82 37.07 11.02
N LEU A 48 33.18 38.18 11.41
CA LEU A 48 33.61 39.54 11.17
C LEU A 48 34.24 40.10 12.45
N THR A 49 35.47 40.58 12.37
CA THR A 49 36.11 41.35 13.47
C THR A 49 36.28 42.80 13.06
N LEU A 50 35.62 43.72 13.78
CA LEU A 50 35.66 45.17 13.54
C LEU A 50 36.53 45.86 14.60
N HIS A 51 37.30 46.84 14.18
CA HIS A 51 38.06 47.75 15.03
C HIS A 51 37.61 49.18 14.78
N PHE A 52 37.41 49.95 15.85
CA PHE A 52 36.88 51.32 15.82
C PHE A 52 37.35 52.10 17.06
N SER A 53 37.08 53.41 17.11
CA SER A 53 37.46 54.23 18.26
C SER A 53 36.49 54.04 19.43
N GLN A 54 36.99 54.01 20.66
CA GLN A 54 36.16 53.94 21.87
C GLN A 54 35.08 55.04 21.94
N LYS A 55 35.32 56.20 21.31
CA LYS A 55 34.36 57.32 21.27
C LYS A 55 33.11 57.00 20.45
N ASP A 56 33.22 56.07 19.50
CA ASP A 56 32.16 55.67 18.59
C ASP A 56 31.43 54.40 19.07
N TRP A 57 31.73 53.91 20.28
CA TRP A 57 31.18 52.68 20.84
C TRP A 57 29.66 52.69 20.88
N ASP A 58 29.02 53.79 21.27
CA ASP A 58 27.55 53.87 21.32
C ASP A 58 26.91 53.75 19.93
N ILE A 59 27.58 54.23 18.89
CA ILE A 59 27.10 54.14 17.51
C ILE A 59 27.28 52.70 17.00
N VAL A 60 28.43 52.09 17.28
CA VAL A 60 28.72 50.70 16.91
C VAL A 60 27.81 49.74 17.66
N GLN A 61 27.59 49.92 18.97
CA GLN A 61 26.67 49.11 19.77
C GLN A 61 25.22 49.23 19.26
N ASN A 62 24.81 50.40 18.80
CA ASN A 62 23.50 50.58 18.16
C ASN A 62 23.40 49.86 16.79
N ALA A 63 24.46 49.84 15.98
CA ALA A 63 24.48 49.06 14.73
C ALA A 63 24.45 47.54 15.01
N LEU A 64 25.19 47.09 16.03
CA LEU A 64 25.20 45.69 16.47
C LEU A 64 23.85 45.21 17.03
N SER A 65 23.14 46.10 17.73
CA SER A 65 21.80 45.81 18.29
C SER A 65 20.66 46.08 17.31
N GLY A 66 20.85 46.96 16.33
CA GLY A 66 19.94 47.17 15.19
C GLY A 66 19.84 45.93 14.32
N ALA A 67 20.96 45.26 14.06
CA ALA A 67 21.02 43.94 13.41
C ALA A 67 20.46 42.77 14.26
N ALA A 68 19.96 43.05 15.47
CA ALA A 68 19.32 42.08 16.37
C ALA A 68 17.79 42.25 16.47
N ARG A 69 17.16 43.15 15.70
CA ARG A 69 15.70 43.23 15.60
C ARG A 69 15.22 42.58 14.29
N PRO A 70 14.46 41.47 14.34
CA PRO A 70 13.61 41.07 13.22
C PRO A 70 12.59 42.17 12.94
N HIS A 71 12.22 42.37 11.67
CA HIS A 71 11.10 43.24 11.32
C HIS A 71 9.85 42.86 12.14
N GLU A 72 9.25 43.82 12.84
CA GLU A 72 8.07 43.61 13.72
C GLU A 72 6.87 42.98 13.00
N ASN A 73 6.80 43.07 11.68
CA ASN A 73 5.73 42.47 10.88
C ASN A 73 5.84 40.94 10.72
N ASP A 74 7.05 40.36 10.78
CA ASP A 74 7.25 38.93 10.55
C ASP A 74 7.17 38.13 11.86
N THR A 75 7.57 38.73 12.99
CA THR A 75 7.41 38.11 14.32
C THR A 75 5.95 38.11 14.78
N SER A 76 5.19 39.16 14.45
CA SER A 76 3.76 39.22 14.76
C SER A 76 2.96 38.22 13.90
N LYS A 77 3.30 38.05 12.62
CA LYS A 77 2.71 37.02 11.75
C LYS A 77 3.07 35.60 12.18
N ALA A 78 4.33 35.32 12.49
CA ALA A 78 4.74 33.98 12.93
C ALA A 78 4.13 33.60 14.28
N GLN A 79 3.97 34.57 15.20
CA GLN A 79 3.29 34.34 16.48
C GLN A 79 1.78 34.15 16.28
N GLN A 80 1.17 34.89 15.36
CA GLN A 80 -0.24 34.75 15.02
C GLN A 80 -0.52 33.44 14.28
N GLU A 81 0.38 32.99 13.40
CA GLU A 81 0.32 31.67 12.74
C GLU A 81 0.51 30.52 13.74
N LEU A 82 1.39 30.69 14.73
CA LEU A 82 1.58 29.72 15.81
C LEU A 82 0.35 29.62 16.72
N ASP A 83 -0.25 30.76 17.07
CA ASP A 83 -1.49 30.81 17.85
C ASP A 83 -2.67 30.24 17.07
N ASP A 84 -2.77 30.53 15.76
CA ASP A 84 -3.79 29.96 14.86
C ASP A 84 -3.61 28.44 14.71
N LEU A 85 -2.38 27.93 14.59
CA LEU A 85 -2.09 26.50 14.54
C LEU A 85 -2.44 25.80 15.86
N GLN A 86 -2.13 26.42 17.01
CA GLN A 86 -2.52 25.90 18.32
C GLN A 86 -4.05 25.90 18.49
N GLN A 87 -4.73 26.93 17.98
CA GLN A 87 -6.19 27.00 18.02
C GLN A 87 -6.84 25.99 17.06
N GLN A 88 -6.26 25.75 15.88
CA GLN A 88 -6.69 24.70 14.95
C GLN A 88 -6.49 23.31 15.53
N LEU A 89 -5.35 23.05 16.18
CA LEU A 89 -5.10 21.76 16.84
C LEU A 89 -6.09 21.52 17.98
N LYS A 90 -6.40 22.55 18.78
CA LYS A 90 -7.40 22.46 19.85
C LYS A 90 -8.81 22.20 19.30
N ARG A 91 -9.20 22.89 18.22
CA ARG A 91 -10.49 22.65 17.52
C ARG A 91 -10.54 21.26 16.87
N ALA A 92 -9.43 20.75 16.35
CA ALA A 92 -9.36 19.41 15.78
C ALA A 92 -9.49 18.34 16.87
N LEU A 93 -8.87 18.55 18.03
CA LEU A 93 -8.99 17.66 19.19
C LEU A 93 -10.41 17.68 19.80
N GLU A 94 -11.03 18.87 19.90
CA GLU A 94 -12.42 19.02 20.31
C GLU A 94 -13.37 18.37 19.29
N ARG A 95 -13.16 18.57 17.99
CA ARG A 95 -13.94 17.92 16.93
C ARG A 95 -13.76 16.40 16.91
N GLN A 96 -12.56 15.89 17.20
CA GLN A 96 -12.33 14.45 17.34
C GLN A 96 -13.06 13.91 18.58
N LYS A 97 -13.05 14.63 19.69
CA LYS A 97 -13.80 14.28 20.90
C LYS A 97 -15.31 14.35 20.68
N GLU A 98 -15.80 15.33 19.92
CA GLU A 98 -17.20 15.43 19.49
C GLU A 98 -17.58 14.30 18.54
N LEU A 99 -16.71 13.88 17.63
CA LEU A 99 -16.92 12.74 16.74
C LEU A 99 -16.91 11.41 17.51
N GLU A 100 -16.04 11.26 18.51
CA GLU A 100 -16.04 10.11 19.42
C GLU A 100 -17.28 10.10 20.32
N GLU A 101 -17.72 11.27 20.81
CA GLU A 101 -18.94 11.39 21.61
C GLU A 101 -20.20 11.22 20.73
N GLN A 102 -20.17 11.63 19.47
CA GLN A 102 -21.21 11.34 18.48
C GLN A 102 -21.21 9.86 18.09
N ALA A 103 -20.05 9.21 17.94
CA ALA A 103 -19.95 7.77 17.71
C ALA A 103 -20.47 6.97 18.92
N ALA A 104 -20.13 7.42 20.14
CA ALA A 104 -20.65 6.86 21.39
C ALA A 104 -22.15 7.13 21.57
N LYS A 105 -22.65 8.29 21.15
CA LYS A 105 -24.10 8.59 21.10
C LYS A 105 -24.81 7.79 20.03
N VAL A 106 -24.22 7.51 18.87
CA VAL A 106 -24.78 6.62 17.84
C VAL A 106 -24.84 5.18 18.35
N GLN A 107 -23.84 4.72 19.12
CA GLN A 107 -23.88 3.44 19.82
C GLN A 107 -24.95 3.42 20.93
N GLN A 108 -25.10 4.49 21.72
CA GLN A 108 -26.17 4.59 22.73
C GLN A 108 -27.58 4.84 22.15
N SER A 109 -27.68 5.37 20.93
CA SER A 109 -28.95 5.58 20.21
C SER A 109 -29.45 4.31 19.52
N GLN A 110 -28.55 3.34 19.27
CA GLN A 110 -28.94 1.97 18.92
C GLN A 110 -29.46 1.17 20.14
N ASP A 111 -29.18 1.63 21.36
CA ASP A 111 -29.60 0.98 22.61
C ASP A 111 -30.83 1.62 23.30
N LYS A 112 -31.42 2.69 22.76
CA LYS A 112 -32.49 3.46 23.46
C LYS A 112 -33.72 3.87 22.65
N ALA A 113 -33.95 3.29 21.48
CA ALA A 113 -35.19 3.53 20.71
C ALA A 113 -36.07 2.28 20.63
N GLU A 114 -36.53 1.79 21.78
CA GLU A 114 -37.85 1.13 21.85
C GLU A 114 -38.43 1.24 23.26
N TYR A 115 -39.77 1.31 23.31
CA TYR A 115 -40.69 1.46 24.45
C TYR A 115 -41.17 2.88 24.82
N THR A 116 -42.20 3.33 24.11
CA THR A 116 -43.55 3.38 24.72
C THR A 116 -44.56 2.67 23.82
N GLU A 117 -45.02 1.53 24.35
CA GLU A 117 -46.16 0.62 24.08
C GLU A 117 -47.14 0.95 22.92
N SER A 118 -47.56 -0.02 22.11
CA SER A 118 -48.24 -1.24 22.58
C SER A 118 -48.17 -2.47 21.65
N SER A 119 -48.00 -3.63 22.30
CA SER A 119 -48.45 -5.00 21.92
C SER A 119 -47.44 -6.02 21.35
N VAL A 120 -46.83 -6.75 22.30
CA VAL A 120 -46.53 -8.21 22.29
C VAL A 120 -45.55 -8.75 21.24
N PHE A 121 -44.25 -8.87 21.61
CA PHE A 121 -43.52 -10.16 21.64
C PHE A 121 -42.13 -9.97 22.27
N SER A 122 -41.87 -10.66 23.38
CA SER A 122 -40.57 -10.69 24.07
C SER A 122 -39.57 -11.62 23.36
N GLY A 123 -38.39 -11.12 23.02
CA GLY A 123 -37.24 -11.94 22.62
C GLY A 123 -35.99 -11.08 22.45
N GLN A 124 -34.83 -11.58 22.89
CA GLN A 124 -33.51 -11.01 22.57
C GLN A 124 -33.39 -10.62 21.09
N PRO A 125 -32.51 -9.68 20.69
CA PRO A 125 -32.26 -9.41 19.27
C PRO A 125 -31.78 -10.70 18.62
N GLN A 126 -32.69 -11.41 17.96
CA GLN A 126 -32.38 -12.61 17.21
C GLN A 126 -31.43 -12.17 16.10
N PRO A 127 -30.33 -12.90 15.86
CA PRO A 127 -29.51 -12.66 14.68
C PRO A 127 -30.44 -12.69 13.47
N GLU A 128 -30.45 -11.61 12.69
CA GLU A 128 -31.34 -11.41 11.54
C GLU A 128 -31.49 -12.72 10.78
N GLN A 129 -32.64 -13.39 10.92
CA GLN A 129 -32.77 -14.78 10.47
C GLN A 129 -32.69 -14.76 8.94
N LEU A 130 -31.54 -15.14 8.40
CA LEU A 130 -31.36 -15.29 6.96
C LEU A 130 -31.99 -16.61 6.53
N LEU A 131 -32.35 -16.72 5.25
CA LEU A 131 -32.75 -18.00 4.68
C LEU A 131 -31.68 -19.06 4.95
N PRO A 132 -32.03 -20.34 5.22
CA PRO A 132 -31.08 -21.35 5.73
C PRO A 132 -29.77 -21.46 4.94
N ILE A 133 -29.83 -21.40 3.61
CA ILE A 133 -28.65 -21.47 2.73
C ILE A 133 -27.77 -20.22 2.88
N LEU A 134 -28.39 -19.04 2.99
CA LEU A 134 -27.69 -17.76 3.21
C LEU A 134 -27.14 -17.67 4.64
N GLN A 135 -27.87 -18.20 5.62
CA GLN A 135 -27.45 -18.26 7.02
C GLN A 135 -26.18 -19.09 7.17
N ALA A 136 -26.15 -20.29 6.59
CA ALA A 136 -24.97 -21.15 6.61
C ALA A 136 -23.74 -20.45 6.00
N LYS A 137 -23.92 -19.73 4.89
CA LYS A 137 -22.85 -18.96 4.26
C LYS A 137 -22.42 -17.73 5.07
N ALA A 138 -23.37 -17.03 5.67
CA ALA A 138 -23.10 -15.88 6.52
C ALA A 138 -22.26 -16.30 7.74
N ILE A 139 -22.63 -17.39 8.42
CA ILE A 139 -21.87 -17.94 9.56
C ILE A 139 -20.43 -18.25 9.16
N GLN A 140 -20.22 -18.94 8.03
CA GLN A 140 -18.87 -19.22 7.51
C GLN A 140 -18.04 -17.96 7.27
N HIS A 141 -18.67 -16.89 6.76
CA HIS A 141 -17.99 -15.62 6.53
C HIS A 141 -17.69 -14.88 7.84
N THR A 142 -18.60 -14.91 8.80
CA THR A 142 -18.41 -14.34 10.14
C THR A 142 -17.26 -15.04 10.87
N GLU A 143 -17.24 -16.37 10.94
CA GLU A 143 -16.14 -17.12 11.57
C GLU A 143 -14.77 -16.80 10.92
N LYS A 144 -14.75 -16.62 9.60
CA LYS A 144 -13.54 -16.23 8.86
C LYS A 144 -13.11 -14.80 9.20
N LEU A 145 -14.04 -13.87 9.40
CA LEU A 145 -13.74 -12.51 9.83
C LEU A 145 -13.17 -12.49 11.25
N ASP A 146 -13.74 -13.27 12.16
CA ASP A 146 -13.24 -13.41 13.54
C ASP A 146 -11.80 -13.93 13.53
N ALA A 147 -11.53 -15.01 12.78
CA ALA A 147 -10.19 -15.57 12.64
C ALA A 147 -9.18 -14.61 11.97
N LEU A 148 -9.63 -13.71 11.09
CA LEU A 148 -8.79 -12.68 10.49
C LEU A 148 -8.51 -11.54 11.50
N SER A 149 -9.53 -11.15 12.26
CA SER A 149 -9.44 -10.14 13.32
C SER A 149 -8.44 -10.56 14.40
N GLU A 150 -8.51 -11.81 14.88
CA GLU A 150 -7.56 -12.35 15.85
C GLU A 150 -6.10 -12.29 15.34
N LYS A 151 -5.89 -12.63 14.06
CA LYS A 151 -4.55 -12.55 13.43
C LYS A 151 -4.07 -11.11 13.30
N ARG A 152 -4.95 -10.17 13.00
CA ARG A 152 -4.66 -8.74 12.93
C ARG A 152 -4.19 -8.23 14.29
N THR A 153 -4.95 -8.48 15.35
CA THR A 153 -4.59 -8.11 16.72
C THR A 153 -3.26 -8.72 17.16
N ALA A 154 -3.00 -9.99 16.80
CA ALA A 154 -1.73 -10.64 17.11
C ALA A 154 -0.52 -9.98 16.42
N LEU A 155 -0.69 -9.41 15.22
CA LEU A 155 0.35 -8.64 14.53
C LEU A 155 0.49 -7.23 15.12
N GLU A 156 -0.61 -6.55 15.44
CA GLU A 156 -0.60 -5.24 16.10
C GLU A 156 0.14 -5.28 17.43
N ASN A 157 -0.10 -6.31 18.24
CA ASN A 157 0.62 -6.51 19.50
C ASN A 157 2.15 -6.66 19.29
N LYS A 158 2.58 -7.28 18.18
CA LYS A 158 4.00 -7.40 17.83
C LYS A 158 4.59 -6.07 17.39
N ILE A 159 3.83 -5.28 16.62
CA ILE A 159 4.22 -3.92 16.22
C ILE A 159 4.39 -3.07 17.47
N GLN A 160 3.39 -3.04 18.35
CA GLN A 160 3.44 -2.29 19.60
C GLN A 160 4.62 -2.71 20.49
N THR A 161 4.90 -4.01 20.59
CA THR A 161 6.06 -4.52 21.33
C THR A 161 7.39 -4.04 20.75
N ASN A 162 7.51 -4.00 19.42
CA ASN A 162 8.72 -3.51 18.77
C ASN A 162 8.84 -1.99 18.88
N GLN A 163 7.72 -1.25 18.78
CA GLN A 163 7.68 0.19 18.98
C GLN A 163 8.14 0.55 20.40
N GLY A 164 7.61 -0.11 21.42
CA GLY A 164 8.06 0.11 22.80
C GLY A 164 9.53 -0.24 23.05
N LYS A 165 10.15 -1.11 22.24
CA LYS A 165 11.62 -1.33 22.28
C LYS A 165 12.40 -0.21 21.62
N ILE A 166 11.88 0.36 20.53
CA ILE A 166 12.44 1.54 19.87
C ILE A 166 12.43 2.71 20.85
N ASP A 167 11.31 2.98 21.50
CA ASP A 167 11.17 4.10 22.44
C ASP A 167 12.21 3.99 23.58
N ARG A 168 12.36 2.80 24.18
CA ARG A 168 13.39 2.55 25.21
C ARG A 168 14.82 2.74 24.69
N PHE A 169 15.09 2.44 23.42
CA PHE A 169 16.39 2.67 22.82
C PHE A 169 16.62 4.16 22.53
N SER A 170 15.60 4.88 22.08
CA SER A 170 15.62 6.32 21.90
C SER A 170 15.89 7.05 23.22
N ASP A 171 15.18 6.68 24.31
CA ASP A 171 15.43 7.21 25.65
C ASP A 171 16.87 6.96 26.10
N LYS A 172 17.40 5.76 25.82
CA LYS A 172 18.77 5.41 26.17
C LYS A 172 19.78 6.24 25.38
N VAL A 173 19.52 6.49 24.09
CA VAL A 173 20.36 7.37 23.27
C VAL A 173 20.35 8.79 23.85
N GLN A 174 19.18 9.32 24.19
CA GLN A 174 19.08 10.66 24.79
C GLN A 174 19.89 10.77 26.09
N ARG A 175 19.74 9.82 27.01
CA ARG A 175 20.53 9.80 28.25
C ARG A 175 22.05 9.75 28.01
N LEU A 176 22.49 9.03 26.97
CA LEU A 176 23.90 8.96 26.60
C LEU A 176 24.39 10.30 26.01
N ILE A 177 23.56 10.98 25.22
CA ILE A 177 23.83 12.32 24.70
C ILE A 177 23.94 13.32 25.86
N ASP A 178 22.97 13.34 26.78
CA ASP A 178 22.98 14.24 27.94
C ASP A 178 24.21 14.00 28.83
N THR A 179 24.58 12.73 29.03
CA THR A 179 25.80 12.36 29.77
C THR A 179 27.05 12.87 29.05
N ASN A 180 27.12 12.74 27.73
CA ASN A 180 28.25 13.24 26.95
C ASN A 180 28.35 14.76 27.02
N GLN A 181 27.23 15.48 26.92
CA GLN A 181 27.17 16.94 27.08
C GLN A 181 27.66 17.36 28.48
N MET A 182 27.20 16.69 29.53
CA MET A 182 27.66 16.92 30.90
C MET A 182 29.17 16.71 31.05
N LEU A 183 29.70 15.61 30.50
CA LEU A 183 31.14 15.31 30.54
C LEU A 183 31.96 16.36 29.78
N HIS A 184 31.46 16.82 28.62
CA HIS A 184 32.09 17.94 27.91
C HIS A 184 32.08 19.20 28.79
N SER A 185 30.95 19.63 29.33
CA SER A 185 30.85 20.86 30.13
C SER A 185 31.74 20.85 31.40
N LEU A 186 31.83 19.71 32.09
CA LEU A 186 32.60 19.59 33.33
C LEU A 186 34.12 19.49 33.09
N PHE A 187 34.54 18.86 32.00
CA PHE A 187 35.94 18.50 31.80
C PHE A 187 36.64 19.22 30.63
N GLN A 188 35.94 20.05 29.85
CA GLN A 188 36.53 20.83 28.75
C GLN A 188 37.70 21.72 29.21
N ASN A 189 37.63 22.25 30.44
CA ASN A 189 38.64 23.15 31.02
C ASN A 189 39.51 22.49 32.10
N ALA A 190 39.43 21.16 32.27
CA ALA A 190 40.19 20.45 33.30
C ALA A 190 41.70 20.53 33.02
N LYS A 191 42.46 21.13 33.95
CA LYS A 191 43.92 21.31 33.86
C LYS A 191 44.72 20.02 34.14
N VAL A 192 44.05 18.93 34.55
CA VAL A 192 44.68 17.64 34.87
C VAL A 192 44.57 16.70 33.65
N PRO A 193 45.68 16.40 32.95
CA PRO A 193 45.64 15.63 31.70
C PRO A 193 44.98 14.24 31.81
N GLY A 194 45.14 13.57 32.97
CA GLY A 194 44.54 12.25 33.21
C GLY A 194 43.01 12.25 33.32
N ILE A 195 42.40 13.34 33.79
CA ILE A 195 40.94 13.43 33.97
C ILE A 195 40.25 13.69 32.63
N LYS A 196 40.84 14.57 31.81
CA LYS A 196 40.34 14.89 30.47
C LYS A 196 40.32 13.65 29.56
N THR A 197 41.42 12.89 29.53
CA THR A 197 41.52 11.66 28.73
C THR A 197 40.52 10.58 29.16
N MET A 198 40.23 10.47 30.46
CA MET A 198 39.18 9.56 30.97
C MET A 198 37.77 9.99 30.54
N ALA A 199 37.46 11.28 30.57
CA ALA A 199 36.18 11.81 30.11
C ALA A 199 35.99 11.60 28.60
N GLU A 200 37.01 11.90 27.79
CA GLU A 200 37.02 11.65 26.34
C GLU A 200 36.83 10.17 26.01
N ALA A 201 37.49 9.26 26.75
CA ALA A 201 37.30 7.82 26.56
C ALA A 201 35.87 7.35 26.92
N ALA A 202 35.25 7.96 27.94
CA ALA A 202 33.85 7.67 28.30
C ALA A 202 32.87 8.18 27.23
N ILE A 203 33.10 9.39 26.71
CA ILE A 203 32.33 9.99 25.62
C ILE A 203 32.39 9.10 24.37
N HIS A 204 33.59 8.71 23.95
CA HIS A 204 33.78 7.82 22.80
C HIS A 204 33.04 6.48 22.98
N ARG A 205 33.11 5.86 24.17
CA ARG A 205 32.35 4.62 24.44
C ARG A 205 30.83 4.82 24.35
N ASN A 206 30.33 5.99 24.75
CA ASN A 206 28.92 6.32 24.66
C ASN A 206 28.50 6.59 23.21
N GLU A 207 29.32 7.31 22.43
CA GLU A 207 29.11 7.52 20.99
C GLU A 207 29.02 6.19 20.24
N GLN A 208 29.94 5.26 20.50
CA GLN A 208 29.89 3.92 19.89
C GLN A 208 28.60 3.16 20.25
N LYS A 209 28.08 3.32 21.47
CA LYS A 209 26.77 2.74 21.86
C LYS A 209 25.61 3.42 21.15
N ILE A 210 25.65 4.75 20.99
CA ILE A 210 24.65 5.54 20.29
C ILE A 210 24.58 5.08 18.83
N ILE A 211 25.72 5.04 18.13
CA ILE A 211 25.85 4.54 16.75
C ILE A 211 25.27 3.13 16.62
N LYS A 212 25.67 2.21 17.51
CA LYS A 212 25.15 0.84 17.49
C LYS A 212 23.63 0.77 17.69
N ILE A 213 23.05 1.66 18.49
CA ILE A 213 21.60 1.70 18.69
C ILE A 213 20.90 2.28 17.46
N GLN A 214 21.37 3.45 16.98
CA GLN A 214 20.74 4.22 15.90
C GLN A 214 20.91 3.57 14.53
N GLU A 215 22.08 3.03 14.20
CA GLU A 215 22.36 2.51 12.85
C GLU A 215 22.03 1.03 12.70
N ASN A 216 21.96 0.27 13.81
CA ASN A 216 21.77 -1.18 13.74
C ASN A 216 20.49 -1.68 14.43
N ARG A 217 20.22 -1.26 15.67
CA ARG A 217 19.14 -1.87 16.48
C ARG A 217 17.77 -1.31 16.15
N ILE A 218 17.65 0.02 16.10
CA ILE A 218 16.40 0.70 15.76
C ILE A 218 15.97 0.34 14.33
N PRO A 219 16.84 0.41 13.30
CA PRO A 219 16.47 0.05 11.93
C PRO A 219 15.98 -1.38 11.79
N LYS A 220 16.63 -2.35 12.44
CA LYS A 220 16.17 -3.76 12.45
C LYS A 220 14.76 -3.94 13.05
N LEU A 221 14.39 -3.13 14.04
CA LEU A 221 13.04 -3.14 14.60
C LEU A 221 12.04 -2.43 13.68
N GLN A 222 12.45 -1.33 13.04
CA GLN A 222 11.64 -0.63 12.04
C GLN A 222 11.33 -1.52 10.83
N THR A 223 12.30 -2.27 10.30
CA THR A 223 12.06 -3.26 9.23
C THR A 223 11.05 -4.32 9.67
N LYS A 224 11.17 -4.85 10.89
CA LYS A 224 10.20 -5.82 11.42
C LYS A 224 8.80 -5.23 11.58
N ILE A 225 8.68 -3.97 11.99
CA ILE A 225 7.39 -3.27 12.04
C ILE A 225 6.82 -3.16 10.63
N GLN A 226 7.61 -2.71 9.65
CA GLN A 226 7.19 -2.59 8.26
C GLN A 226 6.72 -3.93 7.67
N GLU A 227 7.44 -5.02 7.91
CA GLU A 227 7.03 -6.37 7.49
C GLU A 227 5.71 -6.81 8.11
N GLN A 228 5.47 -6.47 9.38
CA GLN A 228 4.23 -6.78 10.07
C GLN A 228 3.08 -5.92 9.56
N SER A 229 3.31 -4.63 9.30
CA SER A 229 2.32 -3.73 8.68
C SER A 229 1.89 -4.24 7.30
N LYS A 230 2.83 -4.67 6.45
CA LYS A 230 2.52 -5.31 5.16
C LYS A 230 1.67 -6.58 5.31
N LYS A 231 1.84 -7.34 6.39
CA LYS A 231 1.00 -8.52 6.68
C LYS A 231 -0.39 -8.12 7.14
N ILE A 232 -0.52 -7.04 7.92
CA ILE A 232 -1.81 -6.46 8.32
C ILE A 232 -2.59 -5.99 7.08
N GLU A 233 -1.98 -5.25 6.16
CA GLU A 233 -2.62 -4.82 4.91
C GLU A 233 -3.22 -5.99 4.11
N LYS A 234 -2.50 -7.13 4.08
CA LYS A 234 -3.00 -8.36 3.43
C LYS A 234 -4.19 -8.99 4.18
N ILE A 235 -4.21 -8.89 5.51
CA ILE A 235 -5.33 -9.37 6.34
C ILE A 235 -6.53 -8.45 6.15
N ASP A 236 -6.33 -7.14 6.20
CA ASP A 236 -7.38 -6.14 6.03
C ASP A 236 -8.07 -6.32 4.68
N ARG A 237 -7.29 -6.45 3.60
CA ARG A 237 -7.86 -6.74 2.27
C ARG A 237 -8.67 -8.04 2.23
N LYS A 238 -8.22 -9.09 2.93
CA LYS A 238 -8.98 -10.35 3.03
C LYS A 238 -10.24 -10.19 3.88
N SER A 239 -10.18 -9.35 4.91
CA SER A 239 -11.30 -8.99 5.77
C SER A 239 -12.37 -8.29 4.94
N ASP A 240 -12.01 -7.23 4.22
CA ASP A 240 -12.95 -6.47 3.39
C ASP A 240 -13.63 -7.34 2.33
N ILE A 241 -12.87 -8.20 1.65
CA ILE A 241 -13.43 -9.14 0.66
C ILE A 241 -14.42 -10.10 1.33
N THR A 242 -14.12 -10.58 2.55
CA THR A 242 -14.98 -11.50 3.28
C THR A 242 -16.24 -10.79 3.79
N GLN A 243 -16.09 -9.55 4.25
CA GLN A 243 -17.19 -8.67 4.65
C GLN A 243 -18.13 -8.39 3.47
N CYS A 244 -17.59 -8.07 2.29
CA CYS A 244 -18.37 -7.92 1.07
C CYS A 244 -19.20 -9.18 0.73
N LYS A 245 -18.67 -10.39 0.99
CA LYS A 245 -19.42 -11.64 0.77
C LYS A 245 -20.56 -11.81 1.78
N LEU A 246 -20.31 -11.47 3.04
CA LEU A 246 -21.31 -11.48 4.10
C LEU A 246 -22.44 -10.50 3.81
N ASP A 247 -22.10 -9.25 3.44
CA ASP A 247 -23.10 -8.21 3.15
C ASP A 247 -23.95 -8.55 1.93
N ARG A 248 -23.37 -9.18 0.90
CA ARG A 248 -24.17 -9.73 -0.22
C ARG A 248 -25.20 -10.77 0.24
N CYS A 249 -24.85 -11.64 1.19
CA CYS A 249 -25.82 -12.61 1.73
C CYS A 249 -26.98 -11.90 2.43
N ARG A 250 -26.69 -10.82 3.17
CA ARG A 250 -27.71 -9.99 3.83
C ARG A 250 -28.59 -9.26 2.82
N CYS A 251 -27.99 -8.60 1.83
CA CYS A 251 -28.74 -7.87 0.79
C CYS A 251 -29.64 -8.82 -0.02
N ILE A 252 -29.16 -9.99 -0.44
CA ILE A 252 -29.99 -10.97 -1.16
C ILE A 252 -31.14 -11.47 -0.27
N ASN A 253 -30.88 -11.70 1.01
CA ASN A 253 -31.93 -12.08 1.94
C ASN A 253 -33.00 -11.00 2.09
N GLN A 254 -32.60 -9.73 2.18
CA GLN A 254 -33.52 -8.60 2.26
C GLN A 254 -34.31 -8.40 0.96
N ILE A 255 -33.67 -8.59 -0.21
CA ILE A 255 -34.37 -8.63 -1.50
C ILE A 255 -35.44 -9.72 -1.50
N ILE A 256 -35.10 -10.95 -1.09
CA ILE A 256 -36.07 -12.05 -1.06
C ILE A 256 -37.21 -11.76 -0.07
N LYS A 257 -36.91 -11.22 1.12
CA LYS A 257 -37.92 -10.83 2.11
C LYS A 257 -38.86 -9.75 1.58
N SER A 258 -38.36 -8.82 0.76
CA SER A 258 -39.19 -7.74 0.21
C SER A 258 -40.35 -8.25 -0.64
N PHE A 259 -40.22 -9.39 -1.35
CA PHE A 259 -41.31 -9.99 -2.10
C PHE A 259 -42.48 -10.49 -1.23
N GLY A 260 -42.25 -10.70 0.07
CA GLY A 260 -43.31 -11.04 1.03
C GLY A 260 -44.11 -9.83 1.53
N ILE A 261 -43.69 -8.59 1.21
CA ILE A 261 -44.38 -7.38 1.64
C ILE A 261 -45.59 -7.13 0.75
N SER A 262 -46.77 -7.00 1.39
CA SER A 262 -48.04 -6.80 0.69
C SER A 262 -48.26 -5.36 0.23
N ASP A 263 -47.87 -4.38 1.06
CA ASP A 263 -47.95 -2.97 0.68
C ASP A 263 -46.91 -2.64 -0.41
N ASN A 264 -47.36 -1.98 -1.47
CA ASN A 264 -46.51 -1.74 -2.63
C ASN A 264 -45.43 -0.67 -2.36
N ALA A 265 -45.74 0.37 -1.57
CA ALA A 265 -44.79 1.43 -1.25
C ALA A 265 -43.69 0.88 -0.32
N ASP A 266 -44.07 0.16 0.72
CA ASP A 266 -43.13 -0.48 1.65
C ASP A 266 -42.27 -1.53 0.94
N ARG A 267 -42.87 -2.32 0.04
CA ARG A 267 -42.13 -3.30 -0.79
C ARG A 267 -41.08 -2.61 -1.66
N ARG A 268 -41.45 -1.55 -2.37
CA ARG A 268 -40.52 -0.77 -3.20
C ARG A 268 -39.39 -0.21 -2.36
N GLN A 269 -39.69 0.38 -1.20
CA GLN A 269 -38.68 0.95 -0.31
C GLN A 269 -37.70 -0.13 0.17
N ALA A 270 -38.20 -1.24 0.72
CA ALA A 270 -37.36 -2.33 1.23
C ALA A 270 -36.51 -2.96 0.13
N PHE A 271 -37.10 -3.19 -1.05
CA PHE A 271 -36.40 -3.74 -2.21
C PHE A 271 -35.29 -2.79 -2.69
N SER A 272 -35.60 -1.49 -2.85
CA SER A 272 -34.64 -0.50 -3.32
C SER A 272 -33.45 -0.33 -2.37
N GLN A 273 -33.68 -0.29 -1.06
CA GLN A 273 -32.61 -0.23 -0.07
C GLN A 273 -31.69 -1.45 -0.14
N ALA A 274 -32.27 -2.65 -0.27
CA ALA A 274 -31.50 -3.88 -0.38
C ALA A 274 -30.72 -3.96 -1.71
N MET A 275 -31.29 -3.44 -2.80
CA MET A 275 -30.63 -3.33 -4.10
C MET A 275 -29.48 -2.32 -4.11
N ASP A 276 -29.62 -1.17 -3.43
CA ASP A 276 -28.53 -0.20 -3.26
C ASP A 276 -27.33 -0.87 -2.56
N GLY A 277 -27.59 -1.61 -1.47
CA GLY A 277 -26.55 -2.39 -0.79
C GLY A 277 -25.94 -3.48 -1.66
N LEU A 278 -26.76 -4.20 -2.45
CA LEU A 278 -26.27 -5.23 -3.36
C LEU A 278 -25.41 -4.66 -4.48
N HIS A 279 -25.80 -3.52 -5.02
CA HIS A 279 -25.08 -2.81 -6.08
C HIS A 279 -23.72 -2.34 -5.56
N GLN A 280 -23.70 -1.67 -4.41
CA GLN A 280 -22.47 -1.18 -3.78
C GLN A 280 -21.48 -2.32 -3.48
N THR A 281 -21.93 -3.40 -2.86
CA THR A 281 -21.07 -4.57 -2.56
C THR A 281 -20.60 -5.29 -3.82
N THR A 282 -21.37 -5.23 -4.91
CA THR A 282 -20.97 -5.77 -6.23
C THR A 282 -19.87 -4.93 -6.86
N ILE A 283 -20.00 -3.59 -6.86
CA ILE A 283 -18.97 -2.67 -7.33
C ILE A 283 -17.67 -2.91 -6.58
N GLN A 284 -17.70 -2.87 -5.24
CA GLN A 284 -16.52 -3.09 -4.40
C GLN A 284 -15.80 -4.41 -4.73
N ARG A 285 -16.56 -5.51 -4.88
CA ARG A 285 -16.00 -6.81 -5.26
C ARG A 285 -15.36 -6.80 -6.65
N LEU A 286 -15.97 -6.15 -7.62
CA LEU A 286 -15.40 -6.03 -8.95
C LEU A 286 -14.12 -5.19 -8.93
N SER A 287 -14.09 -4.09 -8.18
CA SER A 287 -12.88 -3.28 -7.95
C SER A 287 -11.76 -4.10 -7.33
N TYR A 288 -12.02 -4.91 -6.31
CA TYR A 288 -10.98 -5.80 -5.74
C TYR A 288 -10.44 -6.81 -6.76
N LYS A 289 -11.31 -7.36 -7.63
CA LYS A 289 -10.86 -8.25 -8.71
C LYS A 289 -10.03 -7.50 -9.75
N LEU A 290 -10.42 -6.26 -10.09
CA LEU A 290 -9.70 -5.39 -11.01
C LEU A 290 -8.29 -5.09 -10.48
N ASP A 291 -8.18 -4.67 -9.23
CA ASP A 291 -6.90 -4.42 -8.56
C ASP A 291 -6.03 -5.67 -8.51
N SER A 292 -6.64 -6.83 -8.23
CA SER A 292 -5.91 -8.10 -8.24
C SER A 292 -5.37 -8.45 -9.62
N CYS A 293 -6.13 -8.18 -10.69
CA CYS A 293 -5.63 -8.35 -12.06
C CYS A 293 -4.48 -7.38 -12.33
N GLN A 294 -4.62 -6.10 -11.97
CA GLN A 294 -3.61 -5.07 -12.20
C GLN A 294 -2.28 -5.40 -11.49
N GLN A 295 -2.35 -5.79 -10.21
CA GLN A 295 -1.17 -6.20 -9.44
C GLN A 295 -0.49 -7.43 -10.03
N LYS A 296 -1.27 -8.44 -10.44
CA LYS A 296 -0.72 -9.66 -11.06
C LYS A 296 -0.08 -9.37 -12.41
N ILE A 297 -0.69 -8.49 -13.21
CA ILE A 297 -0.11 -8.04 -14.49
C ILE A 297 1.23 -7.35 -14.20
N SER A 298 1.28 -6.41 -13.27
CA SER A 298 2.53 -5.71 -12.90
C SER A 298 3.63 -6.68 -12.46
N LEU A 299 3.33 -7.63 -11.56
CA LEU A 299 4.31 -8.63 -11.11
C LEU A 299 4.77 -9.57 -12.23
N LEU A 300 3.86 -10.01 -13.09
CA LEU A 300 4.23 -10.86 -14.23
C LEU A 300 5.04 -10.09 -15.26
N SER A 301 4.74 -8.81 -15.50
CA SER A 301 5.53 -7.94 -16.37
C SER A 301 6.95 -7.77 -15.82
N GLN A 302 7.10 -7.53 -14.51
CA GLN A 302 8.42 -7.48 -13.87
C GLN A 302 9.17 -8.80 -14.04
N LYS A 303 8.50 -9.93 -13.81
CA LYS A 303 9.09 -11.27 -14.02
C LYS A 303 9.47 -11.51 -15.48
N TYR A 304 8.69 -11.03 -16.43
CA TYR A 304 8.98 -11.12 -17.85
C TYR A 304 10.30 -10.41 -18.19
N MET A 305 10.50 -9.21 -17.65
CA MET A 305 11.72 -8.41 -17.86
C MET A 305 12.96 -9.06 -17.23
N ALA A 306 12.80 -9.71 -16.09
CA ALA A 306 13.90 -10.37 -15.37
C ALA A 306 14.27 -11.78 -15.88
N THR A 307 13.51 -12.35 -16.81
CA THR A 307 13.72 -13.72 -17.29
C THR A 307 14.47 -13.71 -18.61
N ASP A 308 15.53 -14.52 -18.78
CA ASP A 308 16.27 -14.60 -20.06
C ASP A 308 15.70 -15.66 -21.03
N SER A 309 15.03 -16.69 -20.49
CA SER A 309 14.44 -17.79 -21.24
C SER A 309 13.27 -17.33 -22.13
N ALA A 310 13.43 -17.44 -23.45
CA ALA A 310 12.39 -17.11 -24.43
C ALA A 310 11.11 -17.94 -24.24
N ALA A 311 11.25 -19.22 -23.88
CA ALA A 311 10.11 -20.10 -23.61
C ALA A 311 9.30 -19.67 -22.38
N ASP A 312 9.98 -19.18 -21.33
CA ASP A 312 9.31 -18.71 -20.12
C ASP A 312 8.73 -17.32 -20.31
N LYS A 313 9.38 -16.44 -21.08
CA LYS A 313 8.81 -15.16 -21.54
C LYS A 313 7.47 -15.40 -22.25
N LEU A 314 7.40 -16.38 -23.17
CA LEU A 314 6.14 -16.71 -23.87
C LEU A 314 5.03 -17.15 -22.91
N LYS A 315 5.33 -18.02 -21.93
CA LYS A 315 4.34 -18.46 -20.92
C LYS A 315 3.87 -17.31 -20.03
N ILE A 316 4.78 -16.42 -19.64
CA ILE A 316 4.45 -15.24 -18.83
C ILE A 316 3.56 -14.30 -19.64
N HIS A 317 3.90 -14.06 -20.92
CA HIS A 317 3.11 -13.22 -21.83
C HIS A 317 1.68 -13.76 -22.02
N GLN A 318 1.51 -15.07 -22.23
CA GLN A 318 0.19 -15.70 -22.30
C GLN A 318 -0.65 -15.44 -21.04
N LYS A 319 -0.05 -15.59 -19.85
CA LYS A 319 -0.74 -15.29 -18.58
C LYS A 319 -1.13 -13.82 -18.45
N ILE A 320 -0.26 -12.90 -18.89
CA ILE A 320 -0.55 -11.46 -18.90
C ILE A 320 -1.76 -11.18 -19.81
N ASN A 321 -1.82 -11.77 -21.01
CA ASN A 321 -2.94 -11.56 -21.93
C ASN A 321 -4.27 -12.08 -21.36
N THR A 322 -4.27 -13.28 -20.77
CA THR A 322 -5.48 -13.80 -20.07
C THR A 322 -5.94 -12.87 -18.95
N LEU A 323 -5.01 -12.27 -18.20
CA LEU A 323 -5.35 -11.31 -17.15
C LEU A 323 -5.84 -9.97 -17.72
N LYS A 324 -5.30 -9.50 -18.85
CA LYS A 324 -5.76 -8.30 -19.56
C LYS A 324 -7.19 -8.47 -20.09
N GLU A 325 -7.51 -9.60 -20.71
CA GLU A 325 -8.87 -9.91 -21.15
C GLU A 325 -9.85 -9.93 -19.97
N ARG A 326 -9.44 -10.54 -18.85
CA ARG A 326 -10.24 -10.55 -17.63
C ARG A 326 -10.41 -9.14 -17.04
N LYS A 327 -9.36 -8.33 -17.04
CA LYS A 327 -9.40 -6.91 -16.64
C LYS A 327 -10.44 -6.16 -17.47
N GLN A 328 -10.37 -6.26 -18.79
CA GLN A 328 -11.30 -5.60 -19.71
C GLN A 328 -12.76 -5.99 -19.44
N LYS A 329 -13.04 -7.28 -19.25
CA LYS A 329 -14.39 -7.76 -18.91
C LYS A 329 -14.91 -7.22 -17.57
N ILE A 330 -14.03 -7.02 -16.58
CA ILE A 330 -14.41 -6.44 -15.29
C ILE A 330 -14.63 -4.94 -15.42
N THR A 331 -13.75 -4.23 -16.13
CA THR A 331 -13.86 -2.80 -16.40
C THR A 331 -15.18 -2.48 -17.10
N ALA A 332 -15.53 -3.20 -18.18
CA ALA A 332 -16.80 -2.99 -18.88
C ALA A 332 -18.04 -3.15 -17.97
N LYS A 333 -18.00 -4.09 -17.00
CA LYS A 333 -19.09 -4.23 -16.02
C LYS A 333 -19.13 -3.07 -15.02
N LEU A 334 -17.98 -2.60 -14.57
CA LEU A 334 -17.90 -1.44 -13.69
C LEU A 334 -18.38 -0.18 -14.42
N ASP A 335 -17.99 0.02 -15.67
CA ASP A 335 -18.45 1.17 -16.48
C ASP A 335 -19.97 1.18 -16.62
N LYS A 336 -20.58 0.00 -16.85
CA LYS A 336 -22.03 -0.18 -16.84
C LYS A 336 -22.69 0.15 -15.49
N PHE A 337 -22.00 -0.09 -14.38
CA PHE A 337 -22.52 0.30 -13.07
C PHE A 337 -22.37 1.78 -12.80
N HIS A 338 -21.26 2.40 -13.22
CA HIS A 338 -21.04 3.82 -13.07
C HIS A 338 -21.91 4.69 -14.00
N SER A 339 -22.43 4.13 -15.11
CA SER A 339 -23.42 4.83 -15.95
C SER A 339 -24.76 5.02 -15.22
N VAL A 340 -25.07 4.16 -14.24
CA VAL A 340 -26.22 4.31 -13.35
C VAL A 340 -25.92 5.38 -12.31
N THR A 341 -26.48 6.58 -12.50
CA THR A 341 -26.17 7.75 -11.65
C THR A 341 -27.13 7.93 -10.47
N LEU A 342 -28.31 7.29 -10.51
CA LEU A 342 -29.33 7.39 -9.47
C LEU A 342 -29.44 6.08 -8.68
N PRO A 343 -29.33 6.12 -7.33
CA PRO A 343 -29.54 4.94 -6.50
C PRO A 343 -30.99 4.44 -6.63
N TYR A 344 -31.22 3.15 -6.40
CA TYR A 344 -32.53 2.49 -6.48
C TYR A 344 -33.56 3.16 -5.58
N THR A 345 -33.15 3.68 -4.42
CA THR A 345 -34.01 4.42 -3.49
C THR A 345 -34.56 5.74 -4.05
N LYS A 346 -33.94 6.30 -5.11
CA LYS A 346 -34.37 7.55 -5.76
C LYS A 346 -35.04 7.33 -7.11
N GLN A 347 -35.19 6.08 -7.55
CA GLN A 347 -35.86 5.74 -8.80
C GLN A 347 -37.39 5.91 -8.68
N SER A 348 -38.06 6.07 -9.81
CA SER A 348 -39.53 6.12 -9.83
C SER A 348 -40.13 4.76 -9.45
N GLY A 349 -41.34 4.77 -8.88
CA GLY A 349 -42.03 3.54 -8.49
C GLY A 349 -42.28 2.58 -9.66
N THR A 350 -42.52 3.09 -10.86
CA THR A 350 -42.70 2.27 -12.08
C THR A 350 -41.40 1.58 -12.48
N THR A 351 -40.27 2.29 -12.45
CA THR A 351 -38.94 1.70 -12.71
C THR A 351 -38.65 0.60 -11.70
N ILE A 352 -38.90 0.85 -10.40
CA ILE A 352 -38.66 -0.16 -9.37
C ILE A 352 -39.57 -1.38 -9.53
N ASP A 353 -40.84 -1.22 -9.90
CA ASP A 353 -41.70 -2.38 -10.19
C ASP A 353 -41.16 -3.23 -11.35
N HIS A 354 -40.62 -2.62 -12.40
CA HIS A 354 -39.96 -3.35 -13.49
C HIS A 354 -38.73 -4.12 -13.01
N VAL A 355 -37.89 -3.49 -12.17
CA VAL A 355 -36.71 -4.13 -11.59
C VAL A 355 -37.11 -5.28 -10.65
N ILE A 356 -38.15 -5.11 -9.84
CA ILE A 356 -38.73 -6.15 -8.97
C ILE A 356 -39.16 -7.34 -9.82
N SER A 357 -39.94 -7.10 -10.89
CA SER A 357 -40.41 -8.15 -11.79
C SER A 357 -39.26 -8.89 -12.48
N GLY A 358 -38.24 -8.17 -12.96
CA GLY A 358 -37.06 -8.77 -13.58
C GLY A 358 -36.26 -9.62 -12.58
N THR A 359 -36.11 -9.14 -11.35
CA THR A 359 -35.40 -9.86 -10.28
C THR A 359 -36.17 -11.10 -9.84
N GLU A 360 -37.50 -11.04 -9.77
CA GLU A 360 -38.36 -12.19 -9.47
C GLU A 360 -38.19 -13.30 -10.51
N GLN A 361 -38.20 -12.94 -11.80
CA GLN A 361 -37.96 -13.88 -12.89
C GLN A 361 -36.58 -14.55 -12.76
N GLN A 362 -35.53 -13.78 -12.50
CA GLN A 362 -34.17 -14.32 -12.33
C GLN A 362 -34.05 -15.25 -11.11
N LEU A 363 -34.73 -14.92 -10.01
CA LEU A 363 -34.80 -15.77 -8.82
C LEU A 363 -35.50 -17.09 -9.13
N ARG A 364 -36.60 -17.04 -9.87
CA ARG A 364 -37.36 -18.21 -10.29
C ARG A 364 -36.53 -19.12 -11.21
N GLU A 365 -35.88 -18.56 -12.22
CA GLU A 365 -34.98 -19.30 -13.11
C GLU A 365 -33.81 -19.95 -12.33
N ALA A 366 -33.24 -19.23 -11.36
CA ALA A 366 -32.17 -19.76 -10.51
C ALA A 366 -32.66 -20.92 -9.61
N ALA A 367 -33.88 -20.82 -9.08
CA ALA A 367 -34.51 -21.88 -8.29
C ALA A 367 -34.80 -23.13 -9.15
N GLU A 368 -35.33 -22.95 -10.36
CA GLU A 368 -35.64 -24.05 -11.29
C GLU A 368 -34.38 -24.78 -11.78
N THR A 369 -33.26 -24.07 -11.99
CA THR A 369 -32.00 -24.67 -12.44
C THR A 369 -31.17 -25.32 -11.32
N GLY A 370 -31.50 -25.07 -10.05
CA GLY A 370 -30.82 -25.65 -8.88
C GLY A 370 -29.34 -25.26 -8.70
N LYS A 371 -28.80 -24.37 -9.54
CA LYS A 371 -27.37 -23.99 -9.57
C LYS A 371 -27.16 -22.58 -9.02
N ILE A 372 -27.57 -22.34 -7.77
CA ILE A 372 -27.47 -20.99 -7.21
C ILE A 372 -26.09 -20.75 -6.59
N ASN A 373 -25.15 -20.27 -7.41
CA ASN A 373 -23.88 -19.72 -6.91
C ASN A 373 -24.08 -18.25 -6.49
N MET A 374 -24.18 -17.97 -5.19
CA MET A 374 -24.46 -16.61 -4.67
C MET A 374 -23.56 -15.49 -5.23
N PRO A 375 -22.23 -15.64 -5.28
CA PRO A 375 -21.35 -14.64 -5.88
C PRO A 375 -21.61 -14.35 -7.36
N VAL A 376 -22.01 -15.36 -8.14
CA VAL A 376 -22.33 -15.18 -9.57
C VAL A 376 -23.74 -14.63 -9.72
N PHE A 377 -24.68 -15.15 -8.94
CA PHE A 377 -26.08 -14.79 -9.00
C PHE A 377 -26.32 -13.31 -8.67
N ALA A 378 -25.78 -12.82 -7.56
CA ALA A 378 -25.96 -11.40 -7.22
C ALA A 378 -25.19 -10.44 -8.15
N GLU A 379 -24.09 -10.88 -8.77
CA GLU A 379 -23.43 -10.09 -9.82
C GLU A 379 -24.33 -10.01 -11.06
N LYS A 380 -24.97 -11.13 -11.43
CA LYS A 380 -25.94 -11.20 -12.53
C LYS A 380 -27.16 -10.31 -12.28
N ILE A 381 -27.77 -10.37 -11.09
CA ILE A 381 -28.90 -9.49 -10.73
C ILE A 381 -28.56 -8.02 -10.97
N CYS A 382 -27.42 -7.56 -10.44
CA CYS A 382 -27.02 -6.17 -10.63
C CYS A 382 -26.77 -5.83 -12.11
N VAL A 383 -26.01 -6.66 -12.83
CA VAL A 383 -25.66 -6.39 -14.24
C VAL A 383 -26.89 -6.35 -15.14
N ASP A 384 -27.81 -7.29 -14.97
CA ASP A 384 -29.01 -7.40 -15.81
C ASP A 384 -29.99 -6.26 -15.49
N ASN A 385 -30.14 -5.90 -14.21
CA ASN A 385 -31.02 -4.81 -13.81
C ASN A 385 -30.46 -3.42 -14.14
N ALA A 386 -29.15 -3.28 -14.39
CA ALA A 386 -28.57 -2.00 -14.79
C ALA A 386 -29.15 -1.49 -16.12
N ASP A 387 -29.55 -2.39 -17.03
CA ASP A 387 -30.21 -2.01 -18.31
C ASP A 387 -31.63 -1.48 -18.13
N LEU A 388 -32.27 -1.79 -16.99
CA LEU A 388 -33.63 -1.35 -16.66
C LEU A 388 -33.65 0.01 -15.98
N LEU A 389 -32.49 0.52 -15.59
CA LEU A 389 -32.37 1.82 -14.94
C LEU A 389 -32.16 2.90 -16.00
N PRO A 390 -32.73 4.10 -15.79
CA PRO A 390 -32.51 5.20 -16.71
C PRO A 390 -31.02 5.52 -16.78
N GLU A 391 -30.43 5.30 -17.95
CA GLU A 391 -29.20 6.00 -18.31
C GLU A 391 -29.56 7.48 -18.37
N ILE A 392 -29.06 8.26 -17.42
CA ILE A 392 -28.95 9.68 -17.69
C ILE A 392 -27.84 9.76 -18.73
N ALA A 393 -28.23 10.00 -19.98
CA ALA A 393 -27.38 10.72 -20.90
C ALA A 393 -26.99 12.00 -20.16
N LEU A 394 -25.83 11.96 -19.50
CA LEU A 394 -25.08 13.17 -19.28
C LEU A 394 -24.81 13.65 -20.72
N SER A 395 -25.72 14.46 -21.24
CA SER A 395 -25.32 15.71 -21.88
C SER A 395 -24.66 16.59 -20.81
N VAL A 396 -23.65 16.06 -20.12
CA VAL A 396 -22.41 16.80 -20.01
C VAL A 396 -22.09 17.02 -21.48
N PRO A 397 -22.09 18.28 -21.98
CA PRO A 397 -21.31 18.52 -23.16
C PRO A 397 -20.00 17.82 -22.84
N ILE A 398 -19.65 16.77 -23.56
CA ILE A 398 -18.24 16.44 -23.70
C ILE A 398 -17.71 17.79 -24.19
N GLU A 399 -17.17 18.60 -23.27
CA GLU A 399 -16.23 19.61 -23.65
C GLU A 399 -15.27 18.80 -24.48
N LYS A 400 -15.32 19.03 -25.80
CA LYS A 400 -14.39 18.43 -26.73
C LYS A 400 -13.05 18.60 -26.04
N PRO A 401 -12.37 17.51 -25.65
CA PRO A 401 -11.17 17.61 -24.84
C PRO A 401 -10.22 18.50 -25.62
N ASP A 402 -9.84 19.63 -25.02
CA ASP A 402 -9.28 20.79 -25.71
C ASP A 402 -8.37 20.32 -26.87
N PRO A 403 -8.75 20.62 -28.14
CA PRO A 403 -7.95 20.21 -29.30
C PRO A 403 -6.53 20.81 -29.30
N SER A 404 -6.21 21.72 -28.36
CA SER A 404 -4.91 22.38 -28.23
C SER A 404 -3.71 21.49 -27.94
N LEU A 405 -3.89 20.31 -27.31
CA LEU A 405 -2.75 19.47 -26.88
C LEU A 405 -2.27 18.44 -27.92
N ILE A 406 -3.08 18.13 -28.94
CA ILE A 406 -2.66 17.20 -30.00
C ILE A 406 -1.45 17.71 -30.80
N PRO A 407 -1.38 19.01 -31.19
CA PRO A 407 -0.19 19.58 -31.81
C PRO A 407 1.09 19.37 -31.00
N GLU A 408 1.05 19.64 -29.69
CA GLU A 408 2.22 19.53 -28.82
C GLU A 408 2.65 18.08 -28.58
N ILE A 409 1.67 17.17 -28.43
CA ILE A 409 1.93 15.73 -28.35
C ILE A 409 2.52 15.20 -29.66
N ALA A 410 2.01 15.66 -30.80
CA ALA A 410 2.51 15.29 -32.13
C ALA A 410 3.97 15.75 -32.33
N ASP A 411 4.28 16.99 -31.95
CA ASP A 411 5.64 17.54 -31.98
C ASP A 411 6.61 16.75 -31.09
N LEU A 412 6.21 16.41 -29.85
CA LEU A 412 7.04 15.59 -28.96
C LEU A 412 7.29 14.18 -29.48
N LEU A 413 6.32 13.59 -30.19
CA LEU A 413 6.43 12.25 -30.75
C LEU A 413 7.09 12.21 -32.13
N ASN A 414 7.48 13.36 -32.70
CA ASN A 414 7.92 13.48 -34.09
C ASN A 414 6.90 12.88 -35.08
N MET A 415 5.61 13.09 -34.82
CA MET A 415 4.50 12.63 -35.65
C MET A 415 3.72 13.83 -36.20
N SER A 416 2.95 13.63 -37.27
CA SER A 416 2.00 14.67 -37.71
C SER A 416 0.73 14.66 -36.85
N VAL A 417 0.09 15.83 -36.69
CA VAL A 417 -1.21 15.95 -35.99
C VAL A 417 -2.24 14.98 -36.56
N SER A 418 -2.34 14.88 -37.89
CA SER A 418 -3.23 13.92 -38.57
C SER A 418 -2.92 12.47 -38.21
N GLU A 419 -1.65 12.13 -37.95
CA GLU A 419 -1.25 10.77 -37.61
C GLU A 419 -1.61 10.40 -36.17
N VAL A 420 -1.54 11.36 -35.24
CA VAL A 420 -2.05 11.20 -33.87
C VAL A 420 -3.58 11.13 -33.86
N GLU A 421 -4.26 11.98 -34.64
CA GLU A 421 -5.72 11.97 -34.80
C GLU A 421 -6.25 10.71 -35.51
N SER A 422 -5.42 10.04 -36.31
CA SER A 422 -5.77 8.78 -36.96
C SER A 422 -5.75 7.58 -36.00
N LYS A 423 -5.18 7.72 -34.80
CA LYS A 423 -5.15 6.64 -33.80
C LYS A 423 -6.54 6.42 -33.18
N PRO A 424 -6.84 5.23 -32.66
CA PRO A 424 -8.06 4.98 -31.89
C PRO A 424 -8.29 6.00 -30.76
N LEU A 425 -9.55 6.35 -30.48
CA LEU A 425 -9.92 7.43 -29.53
C LEU A 425 -9.42 7.18 -28.11
N ASP A 426 -9.34 5.91 -27.70
CA ASP A 426 -8.76 5.46 -26.43
C ASP A 426 -7.26 5.73 -26.35
N ILE A 427 -6.51 5.54 -27.44
CA ILE A 427 -5.08 5.88 -27.53
C ILE A 427 -4.88 7.40 -27.49
N GLN A 428 -5.72 8.17 -28.18
CA GLN A 428 -5.66 9.63 -28.12
C GLN A 428 -5.94 10.17 -26.71
N ALA A 429 -6.91 9.59 -26.01
CA ALA A 429 -7.19 9.91 -24.61
C ALA A 429 -6.02 9.54 -23.70
N MET A 430 -5.45 8.33 -23.84
CA MET A 430 -4.28 7.91 -23.07
C MET A 430 -3.05 8.80 -23.28
N LEU A 431 -2.80 9.25 -24.52
CA LEU A 431 -1.73 10.18 -24.84
C LEU A 431 -1.93 11.53 -24.15
N LYS A 432 -3.15 12.08 -24.19
CA LYS A 432 -3.48 13.34 -23.51
C LYS A 432 -3.38 13.21 -21.99
N ASP A 433 -3.96 12.17 -21.40
CA ASP A 433 -3.94 11.94 -19.96
C ASP A 433 -2.51 11.74 -19.44
N THR A 434 -1.68 10.99 -20.19
CA THR A 434 -0.28 10.75 -19.82
C THR A 434 0.56 12.01 -20.00
N TYR A 435 0.30 12.79 -21.04
CA TYR A 435 0.96 14.09 -21.25
C TYR A 435 0.63 15.06 -20.10
N THR A 436 -0.65 15.20 -19.72
CA THR A 436 -1.07 16.08 -18.62
C THR A 436 -0.55 15.59 -17.26
N ALA A 437 -0.58 14.29 -16.99
CA ALA A 437 -0.08 13.71 -15.74
C ALA A 437 1.43 13.89 -15.57
N ASN A 438 2.18 14.00 -16.67
CA ASN A 438 3.63 14.10 -16.66
C ASN A 438 4.15 15.46 -17.19
N TYR A 439 3.29 16.49 -17.24
CA TYR A 439 3.60 17.81 -17.83
C TYR A 439 4.87 18.47 -17.29
N PHE A 440 5.23 18.21 -16.03
CA PHE A 440 6.45 18.74 -15.39
C PHE A 440 7.69 17.86 -15.56
N SER A 441 7.61 16.77 -16.33
CA SER A 441 8.75 15.87 -16.58
C SER A 441 9.67 16.44 -17.65
N ASP A 442 10.91 15.95 -17.71
CA ASP A 442 11.82 16.33 -18.79
C ASP A 442 11.31 15.81 -20.16
N PRO A 443 11.60 16.52 -21.27
CA PRO A 443 11.07 16.19 -22.59
C PRO A 443 11.39 14.77 -23.07
N SER A 444 12.55 14.22 -22.69
CA SER A 444 12.94 12.84 -23.02
C SER A 444 12.05 11.81 -22.32
N THR A 445 11.84 11.95 -21.00
CA THR A 445 10.95 11.08 -20.23
C THR A 445 9.51 11.17 -20.71
N LEU A 446 9.06 12.37 -21.08
CA LEU A 446 7.71 12.59 -21.62
C LEU A 446 7.57 11.92 -23.00
N GLN A 447 8.58 12.04 -23.87
CA GLN A 447 8.59 11.38 -25.17
C GLN A 447 8.60 9.85 -25.05
N GLU A 448 9.41 9.28 -24.15
CA GLU A 448 9.47 7.82 -23.94
C GLU A 448 8.13 7.25 -23.46
N THR A 449 7.52 7.90 -22.48
CA THR A 449 6.23 7.46 -21.90
C THR A 449 5.09 7.54 -22.93
N LEU A 450 5.05 8.60 -23.75
CA LEU A 450 4.08 8.73 -24.84
C LEU A 450 4.34 7.74 -25.98
N THR A 451 5.60 7.47 -26.31
CA THR A 451 5.99 6.52 -27.36
C THR A 451 5.59 5.09 -26.99
N TYR A 452 5.69 4.72 -25.71
CA TYR A 452 5.24 3.42 -25.19
C TYR A 452 3.73 3.19 -25.41
N ILE A 453 2.92 4.24 -25.34
CA ILE A 453 1.48 4.17 -25.57
C ILE A 453 1.18 3.82 -27.05
N ILE A 454 1.97 4.37 -27.97
CA ILE A 454 1.78 4.16 -29.42
C ILE A 454 2.41 2.85 -29.88
N ASN A 455 3.55 2.48 -29.31
CA ASN A 455 4.25 1.24 -29.61
C ASN A 455 4.53 0.46 -28.31
N PRO A 456 3.61 -0.42 -27.89
CA PRO A 456 3.79 -1.24 -26.69
C PRO A 456 5.01 -2.18 -26.74
N ASN A 457 5.60 -2.37 -27.94
CA ASN A 457 6.81 -3.15 -28.17
C ASN A 457 8.04 -2.25 -28.42
N TYR A 458 7.98 -0.96 -28.07
CA TYR A 458 9.05 0.02 -28.36
C TYR A 458 10.42 -0.44 -27.85
N GLU A 459 10.51 -0.87 -26.59
CA GLU A 459 11.77 -1.38 -26.02
C GLU A 459 12.27 -2.61 -26.76
N THR A 460 11.38 -3.55 -27.09
CA THR A 460 11.74 -4.75 -27.85
C THR A 460 12.22 -4.41 -29.27
N ASN A 461 11.62 -3.41 -29.93
CA ASN A 461 12.04 -2.96 -31.26
C ASN A 461 13.36 -2.17 -31.22
N ARG A 462 13.57 -1.34 -30.19
CA ARG A 462 14.83 -0.62 -29.95
C ARG A 462 15.97 -1.61 -29.70
N ASP A 463 15.75 -2.60 -28.85
CA ASP A 463 16.74 -3.63 -28.55
C ASP A 463 17.05 -4.48 -29.81
N LEU A 464 16.03 -4.83 -30.60
CA LEU A 464 16.21 -5.49 -31.90
C LEU A 464 16.99 -4.62 -32.90
N GLN A 465 16.76 -3.31 -32.94
CA GLN A 465 17.52 -2.37 -33.78
C GLN A 465 18.97 -2.23 -33.31
N GLU A 466 19.22 -2.10 -32.00
CA GLU A 466 20.58 -2.05 -31.45
C GLU A 466 21.35 -3.34 -31.72
N HIS A 467 20.69 -4.50 -31.66
CA HIS A 467 21.31 -5.78 -32.04
C HIS A 467 21.63 -5.81 -33.55
N GLN A 468 20.73 -5.33 -34.41
CA GLN A 468 20.99 -5.25 -35.86
C GLN A 468 22.08 -4.23 -36.21
N GLU A 469 22.24 -3.15 -35.46
CA GLU A 469 23.31 -2.15 -35.68
C GLU A 469 24.66 -2.65 -35.16
N LYS A 470 24.68 -3.42 -34.07
CA LYS A 470 25.88 -4.14 -33.60
C LYS A 470 26.35 -5.21 -34.59
N ASP A 471 25.42 -5.89 -35.26
CA ASP A 471 25.74 -6.86 -36.31
C ASP A 471 26.24 -6.19 -37.61
N LYS A 472 25.82 -4.95 -37.90
CA LYS A 472 26.28 -4.18 -39.07
C LYS A 472 27.64 -3.49 -38.88
N THR A 473 28.14 -3.36 -37.64
CA THR A 473 29.38 -2.63 -37.32
C THR A 473 30.60 -3.51 -37.07
N SER A 474 30.49 -4.83 -37.21
CA SER A 474 31.65 -5.74 -37.15
C SER A 474 32.19 -6.05 -38.55
N PRO A 475 33.46 -5.75 -38.87
CA PRO A 475 34.05 -6.08 -40.17
C PRO A 475 34.35 -7.58 -40.31
N ALA A 476 34.20 -8.04 -41.54
CA ALA A 476 34.30 -9.42 -42.01
C ALA A 476 35.62 -10.14 -41.66
N VAL A 477 35.51 -11.41 -41.23
CA VAL A 477 36.53 -12.46 -41.47
C VAL A 477 35.85 -13.81 -41.77
N ALA A 478 35.92 -14.17 -43.06
CA ALA A 478 36.11 -15.49 -43.68
C ALA A 478 35.29 -16.74 -43.26
N ALA A 479 34.34 -17.10 -44.13
CA ALA A 479 34.20 -18.37 -44.89
C ALA A 479 34.64 -19.73 -44.25
N LYS A 480 33.72 -20.71 -44.25
CA LYS A 480 33.66 -21.83 -45.24
C LYS A 480 32.59 -22.88 -44.91
N GLU A 481 31.90 -23.33 -45.99
CA GLU A 481 31.40 -24.69 -46.30
C GLU A 481 30.40 -25.37 -45.32
N ALA A 482 29.37 -26.14 -45.69
CA ALA A 482 28.75 -26.62 -46.91
C ALA A 482 27.36 -27.18 -46.48
N ASP A 483 26.28 -26.88 -47.19
CA ASP A 483 25.54 -27.82 -48.05
C ASP A 483 24.69 -28.90 -47.32
N SER A 484 23.36 -28.78 -47.42
CA SER A 484 22.50 -29.83 -47.99
C SER A 484 21.00 -29.51 -47.87
N ASP A 485 20.37 -29.56 -49.04
CA ASP A 485 18.97 -29.75 -49.38
C ASP A 485 18.04 -30.37 -48.31
N TYR A 486 16.83 -29.81 -48.14
CA TYR A 486 15.65 -30.34 -48.86
C TYR A 486 14.40 -29.45 -48.69
N ARG A 487 13.55 -29.55 -49.69
CA ARG A 487 12.43 -28.70 -50.07
C ARG A 487 11.11 -29.47 -49.85
N LYS A 488 10.07 -28.75 -49.41
CA LYS A 488 8.61 -29.00 -49.54
C LYS A 488 7.99 -30.21 -48.81
N HIS A 489 6.93 -29.98 -48.03
CA HIS A 489 5.53 -30.14 -48.48
C HIS A 489 4.54 -29.76 -47.36
N GLU A 490 3.57 -28.90 -47.68
CA GLU A 490 2.29 -28.83 -46.99
C GLU A 490 1.43 -30.05 -47.35
N HIS A 491 0.68 -30.60 -46.40
CA HIS A 491 -0.67 -31.14 -46.64
C HIS A 491 -1.49 -31.24 -45.35
N SER A 492 -2.72 -30.73 -45.45
CA SER A 492 -3.85 -30.87 -44.53
C SER A 492 -4.22 -32.33 -44.23
N GLN A 493 -4.76 -32.59 -43.04
CA GLN A 493 -5.76 -33.64 -42.87
C GLN A 493 -6.71 -33.38 -41.68
N GLU A 494 -7.98 -33.64 -41.94
CA GLU A 494 -9.16 -33.46 -41.11
C GLU A 494 -9.28 -34.48 -39.95
N MET A 495 -10.23 -34.17 -39.05
CA MET A 495 -10.75 -34.89 -37.89
C MET A 495 -11.13 -36.37 -38.14
N PRO A 496 -11.39 -37.14 -37.05
CA PRO A 496 -12.79 -37.57 -36.89
C PRO A 496 -13.34 -37.62 -35.44
N LEU A 497 -14.66 -37.47 -35.37
CA LEU A 497 -15.58 -37.71 -34.25
C LEU A 497 -15.92 -39.21 -34.11
N GLY A 498 -16.17 -39.70 -32.88
CA GLY A 498 -17.10 -40.83 -32.67
C GLY A 498 -17.00 -41.68 -31.38
N LYS A 499 -18.00 -41.50 -30.51
CA LYS A 499 -18.69 -42.51 -29.63
C LYS A 499 -17.98 -43.03 -28.37
N THR A 500 -18.55 -42.77 -27.18
CA THR A 500 -19.65 -43.55 -26.56
C THR A 500 -20.05 -42.95 -25.21
N ALA A 501 -21.35 -42.91 -24.96
CA ALA A 501 -21.95 -42.70 -23.65
C ALA A 501 -22.25 -44.08 -23.03
N ALA A 502 -21.74 -44.35 -21.83
CA ALA A 502 -22.31 -45.27 -20.83
C ALA A 502 -21.34 -45.46 -19.66
N THR A 503 -21.40 -44.57 -18.66
CA THR A 503 -21.23 -44.89 -17.23
C THR A 503 -21.61 -43.66 -16.42
N ALA A 504 -22.92 -43.38 -16.39
CA ALA A 504 -23.52 -42.64 -15.29
C ALA A 504 -23.90 -43.68 -14.24
N SER A 505 -23.22 -43.65 -13.08
CA SER A 505 -23.73 -44.01 -11.74
C SER A 505 -22.55 -44.42 -10.83
N SER A 506 -21.95 -43.45 -10.13
CA SER A 506 -21.21 -43.64 -8.85
C SER A 506 -20.46 -42.40 -8.35
N VAL A 507 -20.39 -41.30 -9.11
CA VAL A 507 -19.52 -40.15 -8.75
C VAL A 507 -20.30 -38.99 -8.06
N SER A 508 -21.55 -39.22 -7.63
CA SER A 508 -22.44 -38.16 -7.13
C SER A 508 -22.17 -37.64 -5.72
N GLN A 509 -21.00 -37.90 -5.10
CA GLN A 509 -20.69 -37.42 -3.73
C GLN A 509 -19.45 -36.53 -3.58
N SER A 510 -18.66 -36.30 -4.64
CA SER A 510 -17.38 -35.55 -4.50
C SER A 510 -17.38 -34.13 -5.09
N HIS A 511 -18.49 -33.61 -5.61
CA HIS A 511 -18.52 -32.32 -6.32
C HIS A 511 -18.93 -31.08 -5.50
N LEU A 512 -19.06 -31.19 -4.17
CA LEU A 512 -19.39 -30.05 -3.31
C LEU A 512 -18.18 -29.32 -2.68
N ARG A 513 -16.94 -29.67 -3.06
CA ARG A 513 -15.79 -28.77 -2.89
C ARG A 513 -15.80 -27.75 -4.01
N SER A 514 -16.59 -26.71 -3.79
CA SER A 514 -16.91 -25.65 -4.74
C SER A 514 -15.67 -24.98 -5.31
N VAL A 515 -15.75 -24.58 -6.58
CA VAL A 515 -14.80 -23.83 -7.41
C VAL A 515 -14.13 -22.63 -6.70
N GLU A 516 -14.72 -22.14 -5.61
CA GLU A 516 -14.17 -21.10 -4.73
C GLU A 516 -12.88 -21.56 -4.02
N GLU A 517 -12.83 -22.80 -3.55
CA GLU A 517 -11.63 -23.40 -2.92
C GLU A 517 -10.53 -23.60 -3.96
N LEU A 518 -10.86 -23.89 -5.23
CA LEU A 518 -9.88 -23.96 -6.33
C LEU A 518 -9.28 -22.60 -6.68
N THR A 519 -10.01 -21.49 -6.52
CA THR A 519 -9.48 -20.14 -6.72
C THR A 519 -8.67 -19.62 -5.52
N GLU A 520 -9.00 -20.02 -4.29
CA GLU A 520 -8.20 -19.71 -3.10
C GLU A 520 -6.96 -20.62 -2.99
N THR A 521 -7.05 -21.89 -3.39
CA THR A 521 -5.91 -22.84 -3.40
C THR A 521 -4.89 -22.47 -4.48
N ASN A 522 -5.31 -21.93 -5.62
CA ASN A 522 -4.38 -21.36 -6.61
C ASN A 522 -3.68 -20.07 -6.13
N ALA A 523 -4.23 -19.35 -5.15
CA ALA A 523 -3.54 -18.23 -4.52
C ALA A 523 -2.50 -18.69 -3.49
N ASN A 524 -2.77 -19.81 -2.80
CA ASN A 524 -1.84 -20.40 -1.83
C ASN A 524 -0.72 -21.24 -2.48
N MET A 525 -0.96 -21.91 -3.62
CA MET A 525 0.06 -22.69 -4.34
C MET A 525 1.15 -21.84 -4.99
N ILE A 526 0.89 -20.56 -5.28
CA ILE A 526 1.90 -19.65 -5.86
C ILE A 526 2.71 -18.94 -4.76
N ASP A 527 2.23 -18.90 -3.52
CA ASP A 527 3.00 -18.38 -2.38
C ASP A 527 4.18 -19.31 -2.00
N GLY A 528 4.12 -20.59 -2.39
CA GLY A 528 5.26 -21.52 -2.32
C GLY A 528 6.36 -21.23 -3.36
N ILE A 529 6.06 -20.47 -4.43
CA ILE A 529 7.04 -20.04 -5.44
C ILE A 529 7.78 -18.77 -4.98
N LEU A 530 7.21 -18.02 -4.01
CA LEU A 530 7.81 -16.81 -3.43
C LEU A 530 8.93 -17.09 -2.40
N ASN A 531 9.30 -18.35 -2.16
CA ASN A 531 10.26 -18.72 -1.10
C ASN A 531 11.42 -19.63 -1.54
N ASN A 532 11.74 -19.69 -2.83
CA ASN A 532 12.98 -20.34 -3.30
C ASN A 532 13.90 -19.32 -3.99
N GLU A 533 14.28 -18.28 -3.24
CA GLU A 533 15.64 -17.76 -3.41
C GLU A 533 16.58 -18.80 -2.81
N LYS A 534 17.43 -19.36 -3.67
CA LYS A 534 18.52 -20.25 -3.29
C LYS A 534 19.42 -19.47 -2.31
N PRO A 535 19.64 -19.94 -1.07
CA PRO A 535 20.61 -19.27 -0.21
C PRO A 535 22.00 -19.41 -0.84
N GLU A 536 22.71 -18.30 -1.02
CA GLU A 536 24.15 -18.34 -1.24
C GLU A 536 24.85 -19.00 -0.04
N PRO A 537 25.94 -19.76 -0.27
CA PRO A 537 26.49 -20.67 0.72
C PRO A 537 27.23 -19.90 1.82
N GLU A 538 26.66 -19.86 3.04
CA GLU A 538 27.42 -19.45 4.21
C GLU A 538 28.37 -20.57 4.66
N PHE A 539 29.60 -20.16 4.94
CA PHE A 539 30.74 -20.98 5.38
C PHE A 539 30.41 -21.96 6.51
N GLU A 540 30.83 -23.22 6.32
CA GLU A 540 30.81 -24.28 7.33
C GLU A 540 31.58 -23.89 8.61
N LYS A 541 30.97 -24.16 9.77
CA LYS A 541 31.65 -24.54 11.03
C LYS A 541 30.71 -25.38 11.91
N PRO A 542 31.26 -26.25 12.79
CA PRO A 542 30.95 -27.69 12.79
C PRO A 542 29.74 -28.10 13.65
N GLN A 543 29.18 -29.24 13.23
CA GLN A 543 28.05 -29.96 13.80
C GLN A 543 28.24 -30.33 15.29
N LYS A 544 27.23 -30.02 16.12
CA LYS A 544 26.93 -30.78 17.34
C LYS A 544 25.66 -31.58 17.07
N ALA A 545 25.77 -32.89 17.18
CA ALA A 545 24.69 -33.84 16.98
C ALA A 545 23.71 -33.79 18.17
N GLU A 546 22.47 -33.43 17.91
CA GLU A 546 21.35 -33.69 18.80
C GLU A 546 20.25 -34.42 18.01
N PHE A 547 20.10 -35.71 18.31
CA PHE A 547 19.04 -36.59 17.83
C PHE A 547 17.69 -36.11 18.37
N SER A 548 16.71 -35.85 17.51
CA SER A 548 15.31 -35.63 17.90
C SER A 548 14.48 -36.89 17.65
N PHE A 549 13.87 -37.40 18.73
CA PHE A 549 12.96 -38.56 18.70
C PHE A 549 11.56 -38.11 18.25
N SER A 550 11.01 -38.80 17.25
CA SER A 550 9.65 -38.58 16.73
C SER A 550 8.59 -39.24 17.61
N ARG A 551 7.50 -38.49 17.87
CA ARG A 551 6.40 -38.80 18.80
C ARG A 551 5.49 -39.96 18.39
N ASN A 552 5.80 -40.66 17.31
CA ASN A 552 5.01 -41.78 16.78
C ASN A 552 5.47 -43.17 17.26
N SER A 553 6.57 -43.28 18.03
CA SER A 553 7.06 -44.56 18.59
C SER A 553 6.53 -44.90 19.99
N MET A 554 5.81 -44.00 20.67
CA MET A 554 5.29 -44.28 22.03
C MET A 554 3.93 -44.99 22.07
N LYS A 555 3.22 -45.12 20.95
CA LYS A 555 1.92 -45.82 20.91
C LYS A 555 2.04 -47.33 20.67
N ALA A 556 3.24 -47.84 20.36
CA ALA A 556 3.52 -49.26 20.16
C ALA A 556 4.08 -49.97 21.42
N LEU A 557 4.41 -49.23 22.48
CA LEU A 557 4.97 -49.78 23.72
C LEU A 557 3.97 -49.84 24.89
N ALA A 558 2.78 -49.25 24.74
CA ALA A 558 1.72 -49.28 25.75
C ALA A 558 0.73 -50.47 25.63
N ALA A 559 0.93 -51.36 24.64
CA ALA A 559 0.03 -52.49 24.37
C ALA A 559 0.65 -53.87 24.72
N LYS A 560 1.67 -53.92 25.59
CA LYS A 560 2.34 -55.19 25.93
C LYS A 560 2.66 -55.40 27.41
N VAL A 561 1.95 -54.68 28.28
CA VAL A 561 2.05 -54.86 29.74
C VAL A 561 0.65 -55.04 30.31
N HIS A 562 0.04 -56.19 30.03
CA HIS A 562 -0.98 -56.81 30.88
C HIS A 562 -1.19 -58.24 30.37
N ASP A 563 -0.39 -59.17 30.88
CA ASP A 563 -0.77 -60.59 30.96
C ASP A 563 0.04 -61.31 32.06
N THR A 564 -0.55 -61.35 33.26
CA THR A 564 -0.55 -62.48 34.24
C THR A 564 0.77 -62.83 35.02
N PRO A 565 0.76 -63.70 36.07
CA PRO A 565 0.75 -63.26 37.48
C PRO A 565 1.74 -64.00 38.43
N SER A 566 1.72 -63.60 39.72
CA SER A 566 1.94 -64.41 40.94
C SER A 566 3.35 -64.71 41.49
N SER A 567 3.55 -64.20 42.72
CA SER A 567 4.35 -64.68 43.88
C SER A 567 5.90 -64.63 43.92
N PRO A 568 6.52 -64.24 45.08
CA PRO A 568 7.97 -64.14 45.29
C PRO A 568 8.56 -65.33 46.09
N PRO A 569 9.91 -65.52 46.14
CA PRO A 569 10.62 -65.12 47.38
C PRO A 569 12.15 -64.81 47.26
N GLU A 570 12.65 -64.14 48.31
CA GLU A 570 13.91 -64.37 49.06
C GLU A 570 15.34 -64.06 48.52
N LYS A 571 15.98 -63.12 49.25
CA LYS A 571 17.28 -63.17 49.98
C LYS A 571 18.64 -63.23 49.26
N GLN A 572 19.57 -62.47 49.89
CA GLN A 572 21.02 -62.70 50.06
C GLN A 572 21.90 -62.42 48.82
N ARG A 573 23.16 -61.96 48.89
CA ARG A 573 24.11 -61.51 49.93
C ARG A 573 25.32 -60.89 49.18
N ASP A 574 26.21 -60.23 49.92
CA ASP A 574 27.67 -60.14 49.69
C ASP A 574 28.16 -59.38 48.43
N GLU A 575 28.77 -58.20 48.58
CA GLU A 575 30.15 -57.92 49.06
C GLU A 575 31.20 -57.91 47.92
N LEU A 576 32.01 -56.84 48.00
CA LEU A 576 33.45 -56.79 47.75
C LEU A 576 34.02 -56.56 46.34
N LYS A 577 34.85 -55.51 46.32
CA LYS A 577 36.09 -55.27 45.53
C LYS A 577 35.82 -54.87 44.07
N LYS A 578 36.30 -53.71 43.60
CA LYS A 578 37.59 -53.07 43.85
C LYS A 578 37.53 -51.62 43.37
#